data_AF-A0A7C3Q3C9-F1
#
_entry.id   AF-A0A7C3Q3C9-F1
#
_cell.length_a   1.000
_cell.length_b   1.000
_cell.length_c   1.000
_cell.angle_alpha   90.00
_cell.angle_beta   90.00
_cell.angle_gamma   90.00
#
_symmetry.space_group_name_H-M   'P 1'
#
loop_
_entity.id
_entity.type
_entity.pdbx_description
1 polymer ?
#
loop_
_entity_poly.entity_id
_entity_poly.type
_entity_poly.pdbx_seq_one_letter_code
_entity_poly.pdbx_strand_id
1 'polypeptide(L)' 'MPDLVPIRRALVSVSDKTGLIPFVRALVATGVEIISTGGTATALKNAGIKVTPIDSVTGFPEIMGGRVKTLHPKVHGG' A
#
# COMPACT_ATOMS: atom_id res chain seq x y z
N MET A 1 -0.01 -15.03 -25.20
CA MET A 1 0.19 -15.14 -23.75
C MET A 1 0.45 -13.72 -23.26
N PRO A 2 -0.24 -13.20 -22.23
CA PRO A 2 0.14 -11.90 -21.70
C PRO A 2 1.58 -12.00 -21.16
N ASP A 3 2.39 -10.98 -21.42
CA ASP A 3 3.72 -10.89 -20.85
C ASP A 3 3.64 -10.87 -19.32
N LEU A 4 4.53 -11.61 -18.67
CA LEU A 4 4.64 -11.55 -17.21
C LEU A 4 5.29 -10.23 -16.82
N VAL A 5 4.55 -9.38 -16.12
CA VAL A 5 5.04 -8.09 -15.62
C VAL A 5 5.54 -8.26 -14.17
N PRO A 6 6.83 -8.00 -13.89
CA PRO A 6 7.35 -8.06 -12.52
C PRO A 6 6.69 -7.02 -11.62
N ILE A 7 6.22 -7.46 -10.44
CA ILE A 7 5.66 -6.56 -9.43
C ILE A 7 6.81 -5.79 -8.78
N ARG A 8 6.78 -4.46 -8.88
CA ARG A 8 7.79 -3.57 -8.24
C ARG A 8 7.25 -2.86 -7.02
N ARG A 9 5.96 -2.50 -7.03
CA ARG A 9 5.28 -1.76 -5.97
C ARG A 9 3.87 -2.34 -5.78
N ALA A 10 3.38 -2.36 -4.55
CA ALA A 10 2.03 -2.81 -4.21
C ALA A 10 1.33 -1.77 -3.34
N LEU A 11 0.15 -1.32 -3.78
CA LEU A 11 -0.76 -0.51 -2.97
C LEU A 11 -1.67 -1.46 -2.18
N VAL A 12 -1.59 -1.41 -0.85
CA VAL A 12 -2.33 -2.32 0.04
C VAL A 12 -3.27 -1.50 0.93
N SER A 13 -4.57 -1.74 0.82
CA SER A 13 -5.60 -1.09 1.63
C SER A 13 -6.77 -2.05 1.83
N VAL A 14 -6.84 -2.67 3.01
CA VAL A 14 -7.80 -3.73 3.30
C VAL A 14 -8.55 -3.50 4.60
N SER A 15 -9.86 -3.77 4.59
CA SER A 15 -10.72 -3.68 5.77
C SER A 15 -10.55 -4.90 6.69
N ASP A 16 -10.52 -6.10 6.13
CA ASP A 16 -10.13 -7.32 6.85
C ASP A 16 -8.60 -7.48 6.80
N LYS A 17 -7.98 -7.79 7.94
CA LYS A 17 -6.52 -7.98 8.05
C LYS A 17 -6.14 -9.47 8.15
N THR A 18 -7.09 -10.38 8.03
CA THR A 18 -6.83 -11.82 7.97
C THR A 18 -5.79 -12.12 6.88
N GLY A 19 -4.67 -12.75 7.26
CA GLY A 19 -3.59 -13.09 6.32
C GLY A 19 -2.75 -11.91 5.80
N LEU A 20 -3.03 -10.67 6.19
CA LEU A 20 -2.34 -9.47 5.66
C LEU A 20 -0.82 -9.52 5.89
N ILE A 21 -0.40 -9.83 7.12
CA ILE A 21 1.01 -9.82 7.50
C ILE A 21 1.84 -10.85 6.73
N PRO A 22 1.49 -12.16 6.72
CA PRO A 22 2.28 -13.14 5.96
C PRO A 22 2.29 -12.84 4.45
N PHE A 23 1.18 -12.36 3.88
CA PHE A 23 1.10 -11.98 2.48
C PHE A 23 2.08 -10.84 2.13
N VAL A 24 2.04 -9.75 2.89
CA VAL A 24 2.91 -8.59 2.63
C VAL A 24 4.38 -8.90 2.92
N ARG A 25 4.69 -9.74 3.91
CA ARG A 25 6.06 -10.22 4.14
C ARG A 25 6.63 -10.94 2.93
N ALA A 26 5.84 -11.78 2.27
CA ALA A 26 6.27 -12.48 1.06
C ALA A 26 6.59 -11.50 -0.08
N LEU A 27 5.79 -10.45 -0.25
CA LEU A 27 6.05 -9.39 -1.23
C LEU A 27 7.34 -8.61 -0.90
N VAL A 28 7.54 -8.23 0.35
CA VAL A 28 8.75 -7.51 0.76
C VAL A 28 10.00 -8.38 0.58
N ALA A 29 9.90 -9.68 0.83
CA ALA A 29 10.99 -10.62 0.62
C ALA A 29 11.45 -10.73 -0.84
N THR A 30 10.57 -10.40 -1.80
CA THR A 30 10.90 -10.33 -3.23
C THR A 30 11.32 -8.93 -3.70
N GLY A 31 11.47 -7.97 -2.78
CA GLY A 31 11.91 -6.60 -3.08
C GLY A 31 10.78 -5.64 -3.47
N VAL A 32 9.51 -6.02 -3.30
CA VAL A 32 8.36 -5.16 -3.61
C VAL A 32 8.23 -4.04 -2.58
N GLU A 33 8.10 -2.80 -3.05
CA GLU A 33 7.77 -1.66 -2.20
C GLU A 33 6.30 -1.68 -1.80
N ILE A 34 6.00 -1.50 -0.52
CA ILE A 34 4.63 -1.48 -0.01
C ILE A 34 4.18 -0.05 0.24
N ILE A 35 3.11 0.35 -0.45
CA ILE A 35 2.41 1.61 -0.25
C ILE A 35 1.12 1.32 0.51
N SER A 36 0.84 2.04 1.58
CA SER A 36 -0.40 1.86 2.34
C SER A 36 -0.84 3.13 3.06
N THR A 37 -2.03 3.09 3.66
CA THR A 37 -2.63 4.21 4.39
C THR A 37 -3.55 3.72 5.51
N GLY A 38 -3.90 4.60 6.43
CA GLY A 38 -4.84 4.36 7.53
C GLY A 38 -4.51 3.10 8.35
N GLY A 39 -5.55 2.37 8.76
CA GLY A 39 -5.41 1.19 9.61
C GLY A 39 -4.59 0.05 9.01
N THR A 40 -4.53 -0.07 7.68
CA THR A 40 -3.66 -1.07 7.02
C THR A 40 -2.19 -0.71 7.21
N ALA A 41 -1.81 0.56 6.98
CA ALA A 41 -0.44 1.01 7.22
C ALA A 41 -0.03 0.83 8.67
N THR A 42 -0.91 1.12 9.63
CA THR A 42 -0.66 0.91 11.06
C THR A 42 -0.42 -0.56 11.38
N ALA A 43 -1.27 -1.47 10.90
CA ALA A 43 -1.12 -2.91 11.13
C ALA A 43 0.23 -3.44 10.60
N LEU A 44 0.64 -2.98 9.41
CA LEU A 44 1.92 -3.37 8.80
C LEU A 44 3.12 -2.81 9.58
N LYS A 45 3.09 -1.53 9.96
CA LYS A 45 4.15 -0.91 10.76
C LYS A 45 4.32 -1.59 12.12
N ASN A 46 3.21 -1.94 12.78
CA ASN A 46 3.24 -2.67 14.05
C ASN A 46 3.86 -4.07 13.93
N ALA A 47 3.78 -4.68 12.74
CA ALA A 47 4.46 -5.93 12.43
C ALA A 47 5.94 -5.75 12.01
N GLY A 48 6.48 -4.53 12.07
CA GLY A 48 7.85 -4.21 11.65
C GLY A 48 8.04 -4.18 10.13
N ILE A 49 6.97 -4.08 9.36
CA ILE A 49 7.03 -3.99 7.90
C ILE A 49 7.19 -2.52 7.49
N LYS A 50 8.20 -2.23 6.66
CA LYS A 50 8.38 -0.89 6.09
C LYS A 50 7.24 -0.57 5.12
N VAL A 51 6.63 0.60 5.31
CA VAL A 51 5.51 1.08 4.50
C VAL A 51 5.80 2.50 4.03
N THR A 52 5.71 2.73 2.73
CA THR A 52 5.61 4.07 2.14
C THR A 52 4.18 4.59 2.34
N PRO A 53 3.97 5.71 3.06
CA PRO A 53 2.63 6.23 3.23
C PRO A 53 2.13 6.90 1.94
N ILE A 54 0.83 6.78 1.66
CA ILE A 54 0.23 7.24 0.39
C ILE A 54 0.39 8.75 0.17
N ASP A 55 0.40 9.54 1.24
CA ASP A 55 0.57 11.00 1.22
C ASP A 55 1.94 11.41 0.66
N SER A 56 2.98 10.60 0.89
CA SER A 56 4.32 10.80 0.33
C SER A 56 4.36 10.52 -1.18
N VAL A 57 3.43 9.72 -1.68
CA VAL A 57 3.29 9.42 -3.12
C VAL A 57 2.45 10.50 -3.80
N THR A 58 1.32 10.88 -3.22
CA THR A 58 0.39 11.85 -3.81
C THR A 58 0.91 13.28 -3.64
N GLY A 59 1.54 13.60 -2.52
CA GLY A 59 1.81 14.96 -2.04
C GLY A 59 0.56 15.61 -1.42
N PHE A 60 -0.49 14.83 -1.15
CA PHE A 60 -1.78 15.33 -0.68
C PHE A 60 -2.08 14.72 0.70
N PRO A 61 -2.39 15.55 1.72
CA PRO A 61 -2.66 15.05 3.07
C PRO A 61 -3.98 14.27 3.12
N GLU A 62 -4.12 13.41 4.13
CA GLU A 62 -5.39 12.73 4.39
C GLU A 62 -6.45 13.75 4.86
N ILE A 63 -7.57 13.84 4.12
CA ILE A 63 -8.70 14.72 4.45
C ILE A 63 -10.03 13.94 4.45
N MET A 64 -11.07 14.53 5.03
CA MET A 64 -12.43 13.96 5.15
C MET A 64 -12.47 12.56 5.78
N GLY A 65 -11.69 12.34 6.85
CA GLY A 65 -11.63 11.05 7.53
C GLY A 65 -11.14 9.90 6.64
N GLY A 66 -10.32 10.22 5.63
CA GLY A 66 -9.73 9.24 4.73
C GLY A 66 -10.58 8.83 3.52
N ARG A 67 -11.72 9.49 3.30
CA ARG A 67 -12.63 9.17 2.16
C ARG A 67 -12.04 9.45 0.79
N VAL A 68 -11.11 10.40 0.67
CA VAL A 68 -10.55 10.84 -0.62
C VAL A 68 -9.04 10.60 -0.77
N LYS A 69 -8.44 9.83 0.14
CA LYS A 69 -6.98 9.68 0.24
C LYS A 69 -6.31 8.95 -0.93
N THR A 70 -7.07 8.15 -1.68
CA THR A 70 -6.57 7.42 -2.86
C THR A 70 -7.08 8.00 -4.18
N LEU A 71 -8.02 8.96 -4.15
CA LEU A 71 -8.62 9.58 -5.34
C LEU A 71 -7.68 10.65 -5.93
N HIS A 72 -6.52 10.22 -6.41
CA HIS A 72 -5.48 11.11 -6.92
C HIS A 72 -4.92 10.58 -8.26
N PRO A 73 -4.58 11.44 -9.23
CA PRO A 73 -4.03 11.01 -10.52
C PRO A 73 -2.76 10.14 -10.39
N LYS A 74 -1.87 10.45 -9.45
CA LYS A 74 -0.68 9.61 -9.16
C LYS A 74 -0.99 8.21 -8.59
N VAL A 75 -2.24 7.92 -8.26
CA VAL A 75 -2.70 6.60 -7.78
C VAL A 75 -3.46 5.86 -8.88
N HIS A 76 -4.33 6.57 -9.61
CA HIS A 76 -5.17 5.97 -10.66
C HIS A 76 -4.56 6.02 -12.07
N GLY A 77 -3.59 6.88 -12.31
CA GLY A 77 -2.93 7.07 -13.60
C GLY A 77 -1.85 6.03 -13.92
N GLY A 78 -1.38 5.30 -12.90
CA GLY A 78 -0.28 4.34 -13.05
C GLY A 78 1.08 5.02 -13.12
#